data_AF-A0A016VEX5-F1
#
_entry.id   AF-A0A016VEX5-F1
#
_cell.length_a   1.000
_cell.length_b   1.000
_cell.length_c   1.000
_cell.angle_alpha   90.00
_cell.angle_beta   90.00
_cell.angle_gamma   90.00
#
_symmetry.space_group_name_H-M   'P 1'
#
loop_
_entity.id
_entity.type
_entity.pdbx_description
1 polymer ?
#
loop_
_entity_poly.entity_id
_entity_poly.type
_entity_poly.pdbx_seq_one_letter_code
_entity_poly.pdbx_strand_id
1 'polypeptide(L)'
;MSLLESTTSTNAKRKSPNTEVFSEAKRSCSMFSMKQEFNNLLSKKKEFLSRQRTSSLLINPLRTDENPLIPEFSNFYRRLSNAPMASEEHAAQLALIEQVIQESIIIEWPKSVEGISSANEVVEIDMAPLIHRARSVVKCRTSHPTMKIKVCAISQDIEGPLLPQPKTVEAFFRASLVKLSHDGTEPRQVAGRMILTQREGTPATKNSDQNGATVSNGKLIASQAASDTHTYVLLDRMGERGAKTTPLKFDNHVLCATFPEMGVALNSMVDRRQLATRYAVQVEVALNIDNKLIVNHAVLSHPFLIAITNDQTEPLLFSIFWSRMLTTDHTETSEMFRESSTIPWAVLQQAIRQYVKAQIVQARSLHYHEICHVQCMILLPRVLRCKTNEELESLELELYGDLKCIDGKERHVQLRDRLLAELVLPSTPIERREFMMGNIVPASTCTRRQCQWGVVKSQSLNHHTGYAIFAKFHVILRSTVPSAPTVDAQDDVMVQNGCGTRVQLSSNPQL
;
A
#
# COMPACT_ATOMS: atom_id res chain seq x y z
N MET A 1 -67.01 -31.79 7.77
CA MET A 1 -65.68 -32.09 8.35
C MET A 1 -64.96 -33.03 7.38
N SER A 2 -63.67 -32.74 7.14
CA SER A 2 -62.66 -33.44 6.31
C SER A 2 -62.98 -33.73 4.84
N LEU A 3 -62.22 -33.05 3.98
CA LEU A 3 -62.13 -33.18 2.52
C LEU A 3 -61.07 -34.23 2.11
N LEU A 4 -61.35 -34.88 0.97
CA LEU A 4 -60.44 -35.34 -0.11
C LEU A 4 -59.24 -36.23 0.22
N GLU A 5 -59.18 -37.38 -0.46
CA GLU A 5 -58.03 -37.72 -1.31
C GLU A 5 -58.42 -38.72 -2.42
N SER A 6 -58.01 -38.39 -3.65
CA SER A 6 -58.27 -39.10 -4.89
C SER A 6 -57.06 -39.89 -5.36
N THR A 7 -57.31 -41.10 -5.83
CA THR A 7 -56.40 -41.99 -6.56
C THR A 7 -55.97 -41.42 -7.92
N THR A 8 -54.70 -41.58 -8.29
CA THR A 8 -54.28 -42.10 -9.62
C THR A 8 -52.78 -42.45 -9.62
N SER A 9 -52.46 -43.64 -10.12
CA SER A 9 -51.12 -44.16 -10.37
C SER A 9 -50.92 -44.29 -11.88
N THR A 10 -49.95 -43.55 -12.44
CA THR A 10 -49.33 -43.85 -13.75
C THR A 10 -47.91 -43.27 -13.83
N ASN A 11 -46.94 -44.16 -14.06
CA ASN A 11 -45.59 -43.99 -14.63
C ASN A 11 -45.00 -42.57 -14.76
N ALA A 12 -43.94 -42.30 -14.00
CA ALA A 12 -42.92 -41.31 -14.37
C ALA A 12 -41.51 -41.85 -14.09
N LYS A 13 -40.74 -42.06 -15.16
CA LYS A 13 -39.30 -42.33 -15.14
C LYS A 13 -38.59 -41.15 -14.44
N ARG A 14 -37.85 -41.42 -13.36
CA ARG A 14 -36.91 -40.47 -12.74
C ARG A 14 -35.83 -40.09 -13.77
N LYS A 15 -35.85 -38.84 -14.25
CA LYS A 15 -34.69 -38.19 -14.88
C LYS A 15 -33.76 -37.67 -13.79
N SER A 16 -32.48 -38.02 -13.90
CA SER A 16 -31.36 -37.48 -13.13
C SER A 16 -31.15 -35.98 -13.40
N PRO A 17 -30.68 -35.17 -12.43
CA PRO A 17 -30.53 -33.72 -12.59
C PRO A 17 -29.29 -33.26 -13.41
N ASN A 18 -28.54 -34.18 -14.03
CA ASN A 18 -27.21 -33.87 -14.58
C ASN A 18 -27.16 -33.55 -16.09
N THR A 19 -28.28 -33.22 -16.74
CA THR A 19 -28.27 -33.04 -18.22
C THR A 19 -28.33 -31.58 -18.68
N GLU A 20 -28.67 -30.62 -17.82
CA GLU A 20 -28.79 -29.21 -18.23
C GLU A 20 -27.47 -28.41 -18.18
N VAL A 21 -26.44 -28.89 -17.46
CA VAL A 21 -25.11 -28.24 -17.42
C VAL A 21 -24.28 -28.54 -18.68
N PHE A 22 -24.56 -29.66 -19.38
CA PHE A 22 -23.85 -30.02 -20.60
C PHE A 22 -24.27 -29.19 -21.83
N SER A 23 -25.39 -28.47 -21.77
CA SER A 23 -25.84 -27.60 -22.87
C SER A 23 -25.18 -26.21 -22.89
N GLU A 24 -24.56 -25.75 -21.80
CA GLU A 24 -23.83 -24.47 -21.79
C GLU A 24 -22.34 -24.58 -22.16
N ALA A 25 -21.79 -25.80 -22.16
CA ALA A 25 -20.39 -26.07 -22.50
C ALA A 25 -20.07 -26.03 -24.01
N LYS A 26 -21.04 -25.68 -24.86
CA LYS A 26 -20.88 -25.52 -26.33
C LYS A 26 -20.99 -24.06 -26.79
N ARG A 27 -20.73 -23.07 -25.94
CA ARG A 27 -20.28 -21.77 -26.45
C ARG A 27 -18.88 -21.98 -27.02
N SER A 28 -18.75 -21.86 -28.34
CA SER A 28 -17.46 -21.82 -29.03
C SER A 28 -16.53 -20.86 -28.27
N CYS A 29 -15.55 -21.42 -27.56
CA CYS A 29 -14.58 -20.63 -26.83
C CYS A 29 -13.64 -19.99 -27.85
N SER A 30 -13.97 -18.80 -28.31
CA SER A 30 -13.14 -18.08 -29.28
C SER A 30 -12.02 -17.33 -28.57
N MET A 31 -10.87 -17.22 -29.24
CA MET A 31 -9.76 -16.38 -28.76
C MET A 31 -10.18 -14.92 -28.52
N PHE A 32 -11.17 -14.43 -29.27
CA PHE A 32 -11.76 -13.10 -29.06
C PHE A 32 -12.39 -12.97 -27.67
N SER A 33 -13.21 -13.94 -27.27
CA SER A 33 -13.90 -13.92 -25.96
C SER A 33 -12.90 -14.00 -24.81
N MET A 34 -11.87 -14.85 -24.95
CA MET A 34 -10.80 -14.98 -23.95
C MET A 34 -9.99 -13.69 -23.79
N LYS A 35 -9.67 -13.00 -24.89
CA LYS A 35 -8.99 -11.70 -24.84
C LYS A 35 -9.85 -10.62 -24.18
N GLN A 36 -11.15 -10.59 -24.44
CA GLN A 36 -12.06 -9.65 -23.80
C GLN A 36 -12.13 -9.88 -22.29
N GLU A 37 -12.24 -11.14 -21.86
CA GLU A 37 -12.23 -11.49 -20.44
C GLU A 37 -10.89 -11.12 -19.78
N PHE A 38 -9.77 -11.37 -20.45
CA PHE A 38 -8.45 -10.96 -19.96
C PHE A 38 -8.34 -9.44 -19.80
N ASN A 39 -8.84 -8.64 -20.74
CA ASN A 39 -8.87 -7.17 -20.60
C ASN A 39 -9.67 -6.70 -19.38
N ASN A 40 -10.77 -7.38 -19.05
CA ASN A 40 -11.53 -7.09 -17.83
C ASN A 40 -10.70 -7.39 -16.57
N LEU A 41 -9.93 -8.50 -16.56
CA LEU A 41 -9.00 -8.82 -15.47
C LEU A 41 -7.90 -7.76 -15.33
N LEU A 42 -7.35 -7.26 -16.43
CA LEU A 42 -6.37 -6.16 -16.40
C LEU A 42 -6.97 -4.89 -15.80
N SER A 43 -8.23 -4.57 -16.12
CA SER A 43 -8.91 -3.43 -15.52
C SER A 43 -9.10 -3.59 -14.01
N LYS A 44 -9.47 -4.80 -13.54
CA LYS A 44 -9.58 -5.09 -12.11
C LYS A 44 -8.23 -5.03 -11.40
N LYS A 45 -7.17 -5.55 -12.03
CA LYS A 45 -5.79 -5.42 -11.53
C LYS A 45 -5.40 -3.96 -11.36
N LYS A 46 -5.71 -3.11 -12.35
CA LYS A 46 -5.44 -1.68 -12.28
C LYS A 46 -6.15 -1.01 -11.09
N GLU A 47 -7.42 -1.33 -10.89
CA GLU A 47 -8.18 -0.85 -9.72
C GLU A 47 -7.57 -1.33 -8.40
N PHE A 48 -7.20 -2.61 -8.32
CA PHE A 48 -6.53 -3.19 -7.16
C PHE A 48 -5.21 -2.48 -6.85
N LEU A 49 -4.36 -2.22 -7.84
CA LEU A 49 -3.09 -1.50 -7.67
C LEU A 49 -3.31 -0.04 -7.25
N SER A 50 -4.37 0.62 -7.75
CA SER A 50 -4.76 1.96 -7.30
C SER A 50 -5.19 1.96 -5.83
N ARG A 51 -5.94 0.94 -5.39
CA ARG A 51 -6.28 0.75 -3.96
C ARG A 51 -5.06 0.42 -3.10
N GLN A 52 -4.17 -0.45 -3.59
CA GLN A 52 -2.90 -0.80 -2.94
C GLN A 52 -2.04 0.45 -2.70
N ARG A 53 -2.01 1.38 -3.67
CA ARG A 53 -1.33 2.67 -3.52
C ARG A 53 -1.83 3.46 -2.31
N THR A 54 -3.15 3.59 -2.16
CA THR A 54 -3.77 4.32 -1.04
C THR A 54 -3.71 3.57 0.29
N SER A 55 -3.64 2.23 0.26
CA SER A 55 -3.47 1.36 1.44
C SER A 55 -2.17 1.65 2.21
N SER A 56 -1.12 2.15 1.52
CA SER A 56 0.10 2.69 2.16
C SER A 56 -0.17 3.78 3.21
N LEU A 57 -1.31 4.47 3.10
CA LEU A 57 -1.78 5.51 4.02
C LEU A 57 -2.91 5.02 4.95
N LEU A 58 -3.18 3.72 4.98
CA LEU A 58 -4.31 3.10 5.68
C LEU A 58 -5.68 3.66 5.24
N ILE A 59 -5.77 4.13 3.99
CA ILE A 59 -7.02 4.51 3.33
C ILE A 59 -7.59 3.22 2.72
N ASN A 60 -8.75 2.77 3.20
CA ASN A 60 -9.38 1.50 2.81
C ASN A 60 -8.36 0.33 2.74
N PRO A 61 -7.69 -0.02 3.87
CA PRO A 61 -6.55 -0.92 3.88
C PRO A 61 -6.90 -2.30 3.29
N LEU A 62 -6.03 -2.80 2.41
CA LEU A 62 -6.17 -4.13 1.81
C LEU A 62 -5.55 -5.18 2.71
N ARG A 63 -6.30 -6.23 3.03
CA ARG A 63 -5.74 -7.40 3.72
C ARG A 63 -5.02 -8.31 2.74
N THR A 64 -3.93 -8.94 3.17
CA THR A 64 -3.13 -9.83 2.30
C THR A 64 -3.77 -11.21 2.09
N ASP A 65 -4.73 -11.59 2.94
CA ASP A 65 -5.54 -12.81 2.85
C ASP A 65 -6.77 -12.65 1.94
N GLU A 66 -7.23 -11.43 1.68
CA GLU A 66 -8.41 -11.12 0.88
C GLU A 66 -8.04 -10.52 -0.50
N ASN A 67 -7.17 -11.18 -1.26
CA ASN A 67 -6.81 -10.74 -2.62
C ASN A 67 -7.75 -11.37 -3.67
N PRO A 68 -8.72 -10.62 -4.24
CA PRO A 68 -9.72 -11.16 -5.17
C PRO A 68 -9.13 -11.56 -6.53
N LEU A 69 -7.92 -11.09 -6.86
CA LEU A 69 -7.29 -11.37 -8.15
C LEU A 69 -6.74 -12.80 -8.23
N ILE A 70 -6.38 -13.41 -7.08
CA ILE A 70 -5.85 -14.77 -7.02
C ILE A 70 -6.81 -15.78 -7.66
N PRO A 71 -8.07 -15.92 -7.20
CA PRO A 71 -9.00 -16.87 -7.81
C PRO A 71 -9.35 -16.50 -9.25
N GLU A 72 -9.40 -15.21 -9.60
CA GLU A 72 -9.77 -14.78 -10.96
C GLU A 72 -8.67 -15.13 -11.99
N PHE A 73 -7.41 -14.78 -11.72
CA PHE A 73 -6.29 -15.10 -12.62
C PHE A 73 -6.04 -16.60 -12.72
N SER A 74 -6.03 -17.31 -11.59
CA SER A 74 -5.80 -18.77 -11.60
C SER A 74 -6.89 -19.54 -12.36
N ASN A 75 -8.16 -19.19 -12.18
CA ASN A 75 -9.26 -19.82 -12.91
C ASN A 75 -9.23 -19.46 -14.40
N PHE A 76 -8.92 -18.22 -14.76
CA PHE A 76 -8.73 -17.82 -16.15
C PHE A 76 -7.59 -18.61 -16.81
N TYR A 77 -6.45 -18.68 -16.13
CA TYR A 77 -5.27 -19.42 -16.58
C TYR A 77 -5.59 -20.90 -16.85
N ARG A 78 -6.22 -21.59 -15.88
CA ARG A 78 -6.63 -23.00 -16.06
C ARG A 78 -7.58 -23.19 -17.24
N ARG A 79 -8.61 -22.33 -17.37
CA ARG A 79 -9.56 -22.42 -18.49
C ARG A 79 -8.85 -22.20 -19.82
N LEU A 80 -7.99 -21.19 -19.91
CA LEU A 80 -7.23 -20.88 -21.11
C LEU A 80 -6.29 -22.03 -21.51
N SER A 81 -5.56 -22.60 -20.55
CA SER A 81 -4.62 -23.70 -20.82
C SER A 81 -5.29 -25.01 -21.24
N ASN A 82 -6.53 -25.24 -20.83
CA ASN A 82 -7.29 -26.46 -21.17
C ASN A 82 -8.30 -26.26 -22.31
N ALA A 83 -8.44 -25.04 -22.84
CA ALA A 83 -9.39 -24.77 -23.91
C ALA A 83 -8.98 -25.47 -25.21
N PRO A 84 -9.90 -26.22 -25.87
CA PRO A 84 -9.61 -26.84 -27.15
C PRO A 84 -9.56 -25.75 -28.23
N MET A 85 -8.36 -25.40 -28.67
CA MET A 85 -8.13 -24.42 -29.74
C MET A 85 -7.82 -25.11 -31.06
N ALA A 86 -8.26 -24.50 -32.17
CA ALA A 86 -7.84 -24.92 -33.49
C ALA A 86 -6.32 -24.74 -33.64
N SER A 87 -5.66 -25.54 -34.48
CA SER A 87 -4.21 -25.46 -34.69
C SER A 87 -3.74 -24.06 -35.12
N GLU A 88 -4.58 -23.32 -35.83
CA GLU A 88 -4.33 -21.93 -36.26
C GLU A 88 -4.33 -20.94 -35.10
N GLU A 89 -5.09 -21.20 -34.03
CA GLU A 89 -5.22 -20.32 -32.86
C GLU A 89 -4.26 -20.70 -31.72
N HIS A 90 -3.62 -21.87 -31.79
CA HIS A 90 -2.74 -22.38 -30.73
C HIS A 90 -1.57 -21.44 -30.41
N ALA A 91 -0.98 -20.80 -31.43
CA ALA A 91 0.09 -19.80 -31.21
C ALA A 91 -0.43 -18.58 -30.44
N ALA A 92 -1.65 -18.13 -30.74
CA ALA A 92 -2.29 -17.01 -30.04
C ALA A 92 -2.68 -17.39 -28.60
N GLN A 93 -3.08 -18.64 -28.38
CA GLN A 93 -3.33 -19.20 -27.05
C GLN A 93 -2.06 -19.19 -26.20
N LEU A 94 -0.94 -19.68 -26.72
CA LEU A 94 0.36 -19.66 -26.01
C LEU A 94 0.81 -18.24 -25.66
N ALA A 95 0.67 -17.30 -26.61
CA ALA A 95 0.99 -15.89 -26.36
C ALA A 95 0.10 -15.29 -25.27
N LEU A 96 -1.19 -15.66 -25.22
CA LEU A 96 -2.10 -15.19 -24.17
C LEU A 96 -1.78 -15.84 -22.82
N ILE A 97 -1.40 -17.12 -22.78
CA ILE A 97 -0.94 -17.81 -21.56
C ILE A 97 0.29 -17.08 -20.99
N GLU A 98 1.24 -16.73 -21.84
CA GLU A 98 2.40 -15.93 -21.43
C GLU A 98 1.97 -14.59 -20.84
N GLN A 99 1.12 -13.82 -21.54
CA GLN A 99 0.61 -12.53 -21.06
C GLN A 99 -0.14 -12.64 -19.72
N VAL A 100 -0.94 -13.69 -19.54
CA VAL A 100 -1.66 -13.94 -18.28
C VAL A 100 -0.70 -14.12 -17.13
N ILE A 101 0.35 -14.91 -17.32
CA ILE A 101 1.39 -15.11 -16.30
C ILE A 101 2.07 -13.78 -15.99
N GLN A 102 2.54 -13.06 -17.02
CA GLN A 102 3.21 -11.77 -16.90
C GLN A 102 2.36 -10.75 -16.12
N GLU A 103 1.09 -10.62 -16.49
CA GLU A 103 0.17 -9.68 -15.89
C GLU A 103 -0.42 -10.14 -14.54
N SER A 104 -0.24 -11.40 -14.15
CA SER A 104 -0.71 -11.87 -12.83
C SER A 104 0.25 -11.55 -11.68
N ILE A 105 1.43 -10.98 -11.97
CA ILE A 105 2.45 -10.68 -10.96
C ILE A 105 2.04 -9.46 -10.13
N ILE A 106 2.01 -9.64 -8.80
CA ILE A 106 1.71 -8.60 -7.81
C ILE A 106 2.82 -8.56 -6.77
N ILE A 107 3.21 -7.35 -6.37
CA ILE A 107 4.13 -7.10 -5.26
C ILE A 107 3.31 -6.64 -4.06
N GLU A 108 3.40 -7.33 -2.94
CA GLU A 108 2.74 -6.99 -1.68
C GLU A 108 3.78 -6.68 -0.59
N TRP A 109 3.40 -5.81 0.34
CA TRP A 109 4.23 -5.37 1.46
C TRP A 109 3.53 -5.65 2.78
N PRO A 110 3.53 -6.92 3.22
CA PRO A 110 2.79 -7.32 4.42
C PRO A 110 3.26 -6.56 5.66
N LYS A 111 2.31 -5.99 6.39
CA LYS A 111 2.51 -5.41 7.71
C LYS A 111 1.38 -5.81 8.64
N SER A 112 1.72 -6.39 9.77
CA SER A 112 0.76 -6.68 10.85
C SER A 112 0.38 -5.37 11.56
N VAL A 113 -0.93 -5.10 11.65
CA VAL A 113 -1.48 -3.94 12.35
C VAL A 113 -2.65 -4.37 13.23
N GLU A 114 -2.68 -3.86 14.45
CA GLU A 114 -3.75 -4.12 15.42
C GLU A 114 -4.76 -2.97 15.44
N GLY A 115 -6.02 -3.24 15.78
CA GLY A 115 -7.03 -2.18 16.01
C GLY A 115 -7.52 -1.46 14.75
N ILE A 116 -7.32 -2.05 13.57
CA ILE A 116 -8.03 -1.65 12.34
C ILE A 116 -9.43 -2.25 12.33
N SER A 117 -9.58 -3.50 12.80
CA SER A 117 -10.88 -4.15 12.96
C SER A 117 -11.53 -3.77 14.29
N SER A 118 -12.87 -3.79 14.33
CA SER A 118 -13.65 -3.58 15.56
C SER A 118 -13.36 -4.63 16.65
N ALA A 119 -12.77 -5.76 16.28
CA ALA A 119 -12.43 -6.87 17.17
C ALA A 119 -11.02 -6.76 17.80
N ASN A 120 -10.24 -5.70 17.50
CA ASN A 120 -8.84 -5.55 17.94
C ASN A 120 -7.91 -6.71 17.53
N GLU A 121 -8.27 -7.45 16.49
CA GLU A 121 -7.43 -8.52 15.96
C GLU A 121 -6.21 -7.95 15.23
N VAL A 122 -5.11 -8.69 15.26
CA VAL A 122 -3.92 -8.41 14.46
C VAL A 122 -4.20 -8.84 13.03
N VAL A 123 -4.25 -7.89 12.10
CA VAL A 123 -4.51 -8.15 10.69
C VAL A 123 -3.26 -7.85 9.88
N GLU A 124 -2.92 -8.72 8.91
CA GLU A 124 -1.86 -8.45 7.93
C GLU A 124 -2.45 -7.68 6.75
N ILE A 125 -1.95 -6.47 6.55
CA ILE A 125 -2.36 -5.59 5.46
C ILE A 125 -1.21 -5.35 4.49
N ASP A 126 -1.55 -5.04 3.25
CA ASP A 126 -0.59 -4.58 2.27
C ASP A 126 -0.31 -3.09 2.43
N MET A 127 0.90 -2.77 2.90
CA MET A 127 1.30 -1.41 3.24
C MET A 127 2.65 -1.07 2.59
N ALA A 128 2.62 -0.79 1.28
CA ALA A 128 3.82 -0.42 0.53
C ALA A 128 4.52 0.80 1.16
N PRO A 129 5.85 0.78 1.32
CA PRO A 129 6.58 1.81 2.05
C PRO A 129 6.54 3.14 1.32
N LEU A 130 6.30 4.23 2.04
CA LEU A 130 6.45 5.60 1.51
C LEU A 130 7.91 6.03 1.49
N ILE A 131 8.61 5.69 2.57
CA ILE A 131 10.01 6.05 2.81
C ILE A 131 10.73 4.80 3.30
N HIS A 132 11.79 4.45 2.59
CA HIS A 132 12.74 3.45 3.02
C HIS A 132 13.96 4.14 3.65
N ARG A 133 14.53 3.57 4.70
CA ARG A 133 15.80 4.08 5.24
C ARG A 133 16.98 3.43 4.53
N ALA A 134 17.95 4.24 4.10
CA ALA A 134 19.21 3.75 3.57
C ALA A 134 20.07 3.17 4.69
N ARG A 135 20.61 1.97 4.51
CA ARG A 135 21.46 1.28 5.47
C ARG A 135 22.55 0.50 4.75
N SER A 136 23.74 0.45 5.37
CA SER A 136 24.88 -0.36 4.91
C SER A 136 25.16 -1.55 5.84
N VAL A 137 24.38 -1.71 6.91
CA VAL A 137 24.60 -2.72 7.95
C VAL A 137 23.51 -3.79 7.93
N VAL A 138 23.92 -5.03 8.17
CA VAL A 138 23.03 -6.19 8.21
C VAL A 138 22.23 -6.24 9.51
N LYS A 139 22.84 -5.90 10.65
CA LYS A 139 22.15 -5.85 11.94
C LYS A 139 21.58 -4.46 12.19
N CYS A 140 20.30 -4.39 12.56
CA CYS A 140 19.59 -3.13 12.74
C CYS A 140 18.69 -3.17 13.97
N ARG A 141 18.55 -2.06 14.69
CA ARG A 141 17.61 -1.96 15.82
C ARG A 141 16.15 -1.88 15.38
N THR A 142 15.93 -1.36 14.17
CA THR A 142 14.62 -1.17 13.56
C THR A 142 14.32 -2.29 12.57
N SER A 143 13.08 -2.76 12.55
CA SER A 143 12.58 -3.67 11.51
C SER A 143 12.49 -2.95 10.16
N HIS A 144 12.75 -3.70 9.11
CA HIS A 144 12.66 -3.31 7.72
C HIS A 144 11.45 -3.97 7.05
N PRO A 145 10.92 -3.37 5.97
CA PRO A 145 9.76 -3.92 5.30
C PRO A 145 10.07 -5.31 4.71
N THR A 146 9.09 -6.20 4.81
CA THR A 146 9.09 -7.49 4.10
C THR A 146 8.35 -7.30 2.78
N MET A 147 8.87 -7.88 1.70
CA MET A 147 8.24 -7.85 0.39
C MET A 147 7.87 -9.27 -0.04
N LYS A 148 6.64 -9.46 -0.50
CA LYS A 148 6.15 -10.69 -1.12
C LYS A 148 5.91 -10.44 -2.61
N ILE A 149 6.32 -11.37 -3.46
CA ILE A 149 5.96 -11.38 -4.88
C ILE A 149 5.04 -12.56 -5.09
N LYS A 150 3.85 -12.32 -5.63
CA LYS A 150 2.83 -13.34 -5.91
C LYS A 150 2.60 -13.43 -7.42
N VAL A 151 2.46 -14.64 -7.94
CA VAL A 151 2.08 -14.90 -9.34
C VAL A 151 0.65 -15.45 -9.35
N CYS A 152 -0.35 -14.57 -9.46
CA CYS A 152 -1.76 -14.93 -9.23
C CYS A 152 -2.34 -15.96 -10.21
N ALA A 153 -1.72 -16.15 -11.37
CA ALA A 153 -2.09 -17.20 -12.32
C ALA A 153 -1.68 -18.61 -11.83
N ILE A 154 -0.64 -18.70 -10.99
CA ILE A 154 -0.07 -19.96 -10.53
C ILE A 154 -0.57 -20.25 -9.11
N SER A 155 -1.56 -21.12 -9.04
CA SER A 155 -2.11 -21.60 -7.77
C SER A 155 -1.52 -22.94 -7.36
N GLN A 156 -1.62 -23.25 -6.07
CA GLN A 156 -1.32 -24.57 -5.54
C GLN A 156 -2.39 -25.56 -5.99
N ASP A 157 -1.98 -26.74 -6.45
CA ASP A 157 -2.90 -27.84 -6.74
C ASP A 157 -3.49 -28.38 -5.44
N ILE A 158 -4.60 -27.80 -5.01
CA ILE A 158 -5.44 -28.31 -3.93
C ILE A 158 -6.47 -29.24 -4.57
N GLU A 159 -6.82 -30.36 -3.96
CA GLU A 159 -7.91 -31.22 -4.43
C GLU A 159 -9.22 -30.42 -4.50
N GLY A 160 -9.73 -30.14 -5.72
CA GLY A 160 -10.92 -29.30 -5.90
C GLY A 160 -11.13 -28.56 -7.24
N PRO A 161 -10.11 -28.23 -8.06
CA PRO A 161 -10.35 -27.55 -9.33
C PRO A 161 -10.80 -28.55 -10.41
N LEU A 162 -11.80 -28.16 -11.20
CA LEU A 162 -12.40 -28.96 -12.27
C LEU A 162 -11.44 -29.23 -13.45
N LEU A 163 -10.35 -28.47 -13.57
CA LEU A 163 -9.39 -28.54 -14.67
C LEU A 163 -7.95 -28.49 -14.13
N PRO A 164 -7.02 -29.32 -14.67
CA PRO A 164 -5.62 -29.33 -14.23
C PRO A 164 -4.90 -28.04 -14.65
N GLN A 165 -3.98 -27.56 -13.81
CA GLN A 165 -3.12 -26.44 -14.14
C GLN A 165 -1.81 -26.94 -14.79
N PRO A 166 -1.23 -26.23 -15.78
CA PRO A 166 0.14 -26.50 -16.23
C PRO A 166 1.13 -26.48 -15.07
N LYS A 167 2.06 -27.44 -15.01
CA LYS A 167 2.96 -27.62 -13.87
C LYS A 167 4.09 -26.59 -13.94
N THR A 168 4.29 -25.86 -12.85
CA THR A 168 5.49 -25.04 -12.68
C THR A 168 6.66 -25.93 -12.26
N VAL A 169 7.73 -25.94 -13.05
CA VAL A 169 8.93 -26.77 -12.82
C VAL A 169 10.00 -25.97 -12.07
N GLU A 170 10.20 -24.72 -12.47
CA GLU A 170 11.13 -23.77 -11.85
C GLU A 170 10.51 -22.37 -11.80
N ALA A 171 10.85 -21.62 -10.76
CA ALA A 171 10.51 -20.21 -10.61
C ALA A 171 11.72 -19.45 -10.05
N PHE A 172 12.09 -18.36 -10.71
CA PHE A 172 13.19 -17.50 -10.30
C PHE A 172 12.70 -16.06 -10.15
N PHE A 173 13.09 -15.43 -9.06
CA PHE A 173 12.71 -14.07 -8.72
C PHE A 173 13.97 -13.25 -8.44
N ARG A 174 14.03 -12.04 -8.98
CA ARG A 174 15.12 -11.10 -8.71
C ARG A 174 14.58 -9.70 -8.49
N ALA A 175 14.92 -9.11 -7.35
CA ALA A 175 14.60 -7.73 -7.02
C ALA A 175 15.84 -6.85 -7.14
N SER A 176 15.69 -5.70 -7.81
CA SER A 176 16.73 -4.68 -7.99
C SER A 176 16.20 -3.29 -7.63
N LEU A 177 17.02 -2.48 -6.96
CA LEU A 177 16.67 -1.09 -6.67
C LEU A 177 16.97 -0.20 -7.89
N VAL A 178 15.95 0.49 -8.40
CA VAL A 178 16.08 1.38 -9.57
C VAL A 178 15.65 2.80 -9.25
N LYS A 179 16.30 3.76 -9.91
CA LYS A 179 15.91 5.18 -9.90
C LYS A 179 14.86 5.40 -10.98
N LEU A 180 13.76 6.07 -10.64
CA LEU A 180 12.77 6.47 -11.63
C LEU A 180 13.19 7.82 -12.24
N SER A 181 13.22 7.88 -13.57
CA SER A 181 13.46 9.13 -14.30
C SER A 181 12.22 10.02 -14.22
N HIS A 182 12.42 11.35 -14.19
CA HIS A 182 11.32 12.32 -14.12
C HIS A 182 10.48 12.38 -15.39
N ASP A 183 11.09 12.06 -16.55
CA ASP A 183 10.50 12.23 -17.88
C ASP A 183 10.29 10.91 -18.63
N GLY A 184 10.64 9.77 -18.02
CA GLY A 184 10.43 8.42 -18.60
C GLY A 184 11.28 8.08 -19.83
N THR A 185 12.04 9.03 -20.38
CA THR A 185 12.87 8.89 -21.58
C THR A 185 14.23 8.22 -21.31
N GLU A 186 14.77 8.40 -20.10
CA GLU A 186 16.04 7.80 -19.69
C GLU A 186 15.88 6.35 -19.25
N PRO A 187 16.81 5.44 -19.63
CA PRO A 187 16.80 4.05 -19.17
C PRO A 187 16.91 4.02 -17.63
N ARG A 188 16.15 3.12 -17.02
CA ARG A 188 16.15 2.97 -15.55
C ARG A 188 17.54 2.57 -15.06
N GLN A 189 18.12 3.41 -14.22
CA GLN A 189 19.46 3.18 -13.68
C GLN A 189 19.38 2.44 -12.35
N VAL A 190 20.28 1.48 -12.14
CA VAL A 190 20.43 0.78 -10.85
C VAL A 190 20.88 1.79 -9.81
N ALA A 191 20.02 2.06 -8.84
CA ALA A 191 20.22 3.12 -7.85
C ALA A 191 21.09 2.68 -6.67
N GLY A 192 21.25 1.38 -6.46
CA GLY A 192 21.87 0.87 -5.24
C GLY A 192 21.91 -0.64 -5.14
N ARG A 193 22.27 -1.09 -3.94
CA ARG A 193 22.28 -2.49 -3.52
C ARG A 193 21.12 -2.74 -2.56
N MET A 194 20.52 -3.91 -2.68
CA MET A 194 19.54 -4.44 -1.75
C MET A 194 20.24 -5.39 -0.79
N ILE A 195 19.84 -5.36 0.48
CA ILE A 195 20.41 -6.19 1.55
C ILE A 195 19.29 -6.87 2.32
N LEU A 196 19.56 -8.05 2.87
CA LEU A 196 18.68 -8.68 3.86
C LEU A 196 19.21 -8.29 5.24
N THR A 197 18.37 -7.64 6.03
CA THR A 197 18.74 -7.19 7.38
C THR A 197 18.20 -8.15 8.44
N GLN A 198 18.75 -8.04 9.64
CA GLN A 198 18.34 -8.79 10.81
C GLN A 198 18.19 -7.82 11.97
N ARG A 199 17.11 -7.96 12.73
CA ARG A 199 16.90 -7.15 13.93
C ARG A 199 17.90 -7.53 15.04
N GLU A 200 18.57 -6.53 15.63
CA GLU A 200 19.46 -6.69 16.77
C GLU A 200 18.71 -7.28 17.98
N GLY A 201 19.37 -8.17 18.73
CA GLY A 201 18.79 -8.83 19.90
C GLY A 201 17.86 -10.00 19.59
N THR A 202 17.44 -10.18 18.35
CA THR A 202 16.78 -11.41 17.88
C THR A 202 17.85 -12.42 17.43
N PRO A 203 17.80 -13.68 17.89
CA PRO A 203 18.66 -14.72 17.34
C PRO A 203 18.50 -14.76 15.81
N ALA A 204 19.55 -15.13 15.08
CA ALA A 204 19.47 -15.31 13.63
C ALA A 204 18.34 -16.29 13.35
N THR A 205 17.18 -15.76 12.97
CA THR A 205 15.99 -16.56 12.74
C THR A 205 16.35 -17.56 11.65
N LYS A 206 16.08 -18.84 11.90
CA LYS A 206 16.08 -19.89 10.88
C LYS A 206 15.21 -19.54 9.65
N ASN A 207 14.40 -18.47 9.73
CA ASN A 207 13.52 -17.94 8.69
C ASN A 207 14.25 -17.46 7.43
N SER A 208 15.48 -16.92 7.51
CA SER A 208 16.24 -16.54 6.30
C SER A 208 16.62 -17.78 5.48
N ASP A 209 17.02 -18.84 6.16
CA ASP A 209 17.33 -20.13 5.54
C ASP A 209 16.10 -20.86 5.01
N GLN A 210 14.95 -20.70 5.67
CA GLN A 210 13.69 -21.27 5.22
C GLN A 210 13.10 -20.55 4.01
N ASN A 211 13.28 -19.23 3.87
CA ASN A 211 12.67 -18.43 2.80
C ASN A 211 13.40 -18.51 1.45
N GLY A 212 14.66 -18.95 1.43
CA GLY A 212 15.42 -19.15 0.18
C GLY A 212 15.85 -17.84 -0.51
N ALA A 213 15.58 -16.70 0.11
CA ALA A 213 16.03 -15.39 -0.34
C ALA A 213 17.53 -15.21 -0.04
N THR A 214 18.31 -14.80 -1.04
CA THR A 214 19.73 -14.51 -0.91
C THR A 214 20.09 -13.20 -1.60
N VAL A 215 21.29 -12.67 -1.33
CA VAL A 215 21.81 -11.45 -1.98
C VAL A 215 22.87 -11.86 -2.99
N SER A 216 22.69 -11.47 -4.25
CA SER A 216 23.68 -11.66 -5.33
C SER A 216 23.94 -10.34 -6.04
N ASN A 217 25.19 -9.88 -6.06
CA ASN A 217 25.62 -8.64 -6.74
C ASN A 217 24.77 -7.40 -6.39
N GLY A 218 24.31 -7.30 -5.14
CA GLY A 218 23.45 -6.19 -4.68
C GLY A 218 21.99 -6.29 -5.11
N LYS A 219 21.56 -7.44 -5.62
CA LYS A 219 20.17 -7.79 -5.93
C LYS A 219 19.69 -8.86 -4.96
N LEU A 220 18.40 -8.87 -4.65
CA LEU A 220 17.83 -10.01 -3.93
C LEU A 220 17.39 -11.04 -4.95
N ILE A 221 17.70 -12.32 -4.71
CA ILE A 221 17.27 -13.41 -5.56
C ILE A 221 16.59 -14.50 -4.73
N ALA A 222 15.61 -15.17 -5.33
CA ALA A 222 15.00 -16.37 -4.79
C ALA A 222 14.80 -17.38 -5.92
N SER A 223 15.34 -18.58 -5.74
CA SER A 223 15.18 -19.68 -6.68
C SER A 223 14.31 -20.77 -6.06
N GLN A 224 13.30 -21.20 -6.80
CA GLN A 224 12.37 -22.24 -6.40
C GLN A 224 12.21 -23.29 -7.51
N ALA A 225 12.09 -24.55 -7.14
CA ALA A 225 11.86 -25.64 -8.09
C ALA A 225 10.94 -26.71 -7.51
N ALA A 226 10.28 -27.45 -8.40
CA ALA A 226 9.55 -28.66 -8.02
C ALA A 226 10.52 -29.72 -7.46
N SER A 227 10.01 -30.62 -6.61
CA SER A 227 10.83 -31.63 -5.91
C SER A 227 11.50 -32.63 -6.85
N ASP A 228 10.94 -32.83 -8.04
CA ASP A 228 11.44 -33.73 -9.09
C ASP A 228 12.38 -33.04 -10.10
N THR A 229 12.70 -31.75 -9.91
CA THR A 229 13.58 -31.00 -10.79
C THR A 229 15.06 -31.25 -10.44
N HIS A 230 15.82 -31.77 -11.40
CA HIS A 230 17.25 -32.10 -11.23
C HIS A 230 18.19 -31.17 -12.04
N THR A 231 17.63 -30.40 -12.97
CA THR A 231 18.33 -29.43 -13.81
C THR A 231 17.71 -28.06 -13.63
N TYR A 232 18.51 -27.04 -13.35
CA TYR A 232 18.05 -25.68 -13.04
C TYR A 232 18.32 -24.73 -14.21
N VAL A 233 17.47 -24.79 -15.23
CA VAL A 233 17.65 -24.03 -16.48
C VAL A 233 17.55 -22.52 -16.24
N LEU A 234 16.67 -22.09 -15.32
CA LEU A 234 16.48 -20.67 -15.06
C LEU A 234 17.69 -20.04 -14.36
N LEU A 235 18.34 -20.74 -13.44
CA LEU A 235 19.55 -20.22 -12.78
C LEU A 235 20.67 -19.95 -13.78
N ASP A 236 20.86 -20.86 -14.73
CA ASP A 236 21.85 -20.69 -15.80
C ASP A 236 21.51 -19.51 -16.70
N ARG A 237 20.27 -19.42 -17.16
CA ARG A 237 19.81 -18.31 -18.04
C ARG A 237 19.90 -16.96 -17.35
N MET A 238 19.64 -16.91 -16.05
CA MET A 238 19.69 -15.69 -15.28
C MET A 238 21.11 -15.34 -14.81
N GLY A 239 22.10 -16.21 -15.03
CA GLY A 239 23.49 -15.95 -14.66
C GLY A 239 23.76 -16.06 -13.16
N GLU A 240 22.94 -16.82 -12.42
CA GLU A 240 23.04 -17.01 -10.96
C GLU A 240 23.43 -18.45 -10.62
N ARG A 241 24.43 -18.99 -11.33
CA ARG A 241 24.95 -20.34 -11.09
C ARG A 241 25.41 -20.49 -9.65
N GLY A 242 24.91 -21.52 -8.97
CA GLY A 242 25.24 -21.82 -7.58
C GLY A 242 24.36 -21.12 -6.54
N ALA A 243 23.33 -20.37 -6.95
CA ALA A 243 22.33 -19.86 -6.01
C ALA A 243 21.55 -21.00 -5.34
N LYS A 244 21.17 -20.79 -4.08
CA LYS A 244 20.37 -21.75 -3.30
C LYS A 244 18.96 -21.86 -3.91
N THR A 245 18.55 -23.07 -4.25
CA THR A 245 17.18 -23.38 -4.69
C THR A 245 16.40 -24.01 -3.55
N THR A 246 15.14 -23.58 -3.39
CA THR A 246 14.18 -24.14 -2.42
C THR A 246 13.01 -24.80 -3.14
N PRO A 247 12.16 -25.59 -2.46
CA PRO A 247 10.90 -26.03 -3.04
C PRO A 247 10.00 -24.83 -3.43
N LEU A 248 9.09 -25.03 -4.39
CA LEU A 248 8.04 -24.06 -4.70
C LEU A 248 7.22 -23.72 -3.45
N LYS A 249 7.00 -22.43 -3.22
CA LYS A 249 6.29 -21.93 -2.05
C LYS A 249 5.00 -21.26 -2.42
N PHE A 250 3.99 -21.52 -1.62
CA PHE A 250 2.66 -20.96 -1.79
C PHE A 250 2.25 -20.22 -0.52
N ASP A 251 1.85 -18.96 -0.68
CA ASP A 251 1.25 -18.11 0.36
C ASP A 251 -0.20 -17.88 -0.05
N ASN A 252 -1.19 -18.18 0.79
CA ASN A 252 -2.61 -18.13 0.39
C ASN A 252 -2.90 -18.89 -0.92
N HIS A 253 -2.28 -20.06 -1.08
CA HIS A 253 -2.42 -20.94 -2.25
C HIS A 253 -1.95 -20.34 -3.58
N VAL A 254 -1.16 -19.26 -3.57
CA VAL A 254 -0.54 -18.67 -4.77
C VAL A 254 0.98 -18.76 -4.70
N LEU A 255 1.63 -19.04 -5.85
CA LEU A 255 3.09 -19.09 -5.93
C LEU A 255 3.69 -17.78 -5.44
N CYS A 256 4.58 -17.88 -4.44
CA CYS A 256 5.10 -16.71 -3.74
C CYS A 256 6.61 -16.80 -3.46
N ALA A 257 7.29 -15.67 -3.66
CA ALA A 257 8.63 -15.43 -3.13
C ALA A 257 8.59 -14.35 -2.04
N THR A 258 9.21 -14.61 -0.89
CA THR A 258 9.25 -13.68 0.24
C THR A 258 10.68 -13.21 0.49
N PHE A 259 10.86 -11.89 0.50
CA PHE A 259 12.09 -11.18 0.85
C PHE A 259 11.92 -10.48 2.20
N PRO A 260 12.31 -11.12 3.31
CA PRO A 260 12.11 -10.57 4.65
C PRO A 260 13.11 -9.45 4.95
N GLU A 261 12.68 -8.48 5.77
CA GLU A 261 13.55 -7.48 6.42
C GLU A 261 14.52 -6.79 5.43
N MET A 262 13.99 -6.27 4.34
CA MET A 262 14.77 -5.76 3.22
C MET A 262 15.35 -4.37 3.52
N GLY A 263 16.68 -4.24 3.42
CA GLY A 263 17.40 -2.97 3.46
C GLY A 263 17.83 -2.49 2.07
N VAL A 264 18.17 -1.20 1.96
CA VAL A 264 18.68 -0.59 0.71
C VAL A 264 19.92 0.26 0.98
N ALA A 265 20.90 0.23 0.07
CA ALA A 265 22.11 1.06 0.09
C ALA A 265 22.29 1.76 -1.26
N LEU A 266 22.42 3.09 -1.27
CA LEU A 266 22.52 3.87 -2.52
C LEU A 266 23.96 3.93 -3.08
N ASN A 267 24.08 3.84 -4.40
CA ASN A 267 25.36 3.90 -5.13
C ASN A 267 25.96 5.31 -5.15
N SER A 268 25.15 6.35 -5.41
CA SER A 268 25.62 7.73 -5.62
C SER A 268 25.44 8.61 -4.39
N MET A 269 26.46 9.45 -4.09
CA MET A 269 26.41 10.53 -3.09
C MET A 269 25.57 11.74 -3.52
N VAL A 270 25.34 11.93 -4.84
CA VAL A 270 24.53 13.03 -5.38
C VAL A 270 23.05 12.75 -5.16
N ASP A 271 22.64 11.50 -5.37
CA ASP A 271 21.29 11.02 -5.04
C ASP A 271 20.99 11.15 -3.55
N ARG A 272 22.01 11.14 -2.69
CA ARG A 272 21.84 11.32 -1.24
C ARG A 272 21.34 12.70 -0.83
N ARG A 273 21.47 13.70 -1.70
CA ARG A 273 21.09 15.10 -1.42
C ARG A 273 19.77 15.49 -2.09
N GLN A 274 19.30 14.73 -3.07
CA GLN A 274 18.06 15.01 -3.80
C GLN A 274 16.85 14.35 -3.10
N LEU A 275 16.20 15.09 -2.20
CA LEU A 275 15.03 14.63 -1.43
C LEU A 275 13.80 14.29 -2.30
N ALA A 276 13.77 14.66 -3.58
CA ALA A 276 12.65 14.38 -4.47
C ALA A 276 12.81 13.10 -5.30
N THR A 277 13.99 12.45 -5.26
CA THR A 277 14.26 11.29 -6.11
C THR A 277 13.38 10.10 -5.74
N ARG A 278 12.60 9.61 -6.72
CA ARG A 278 11.75 8.44 -6.56
C ARG A 278 12.51 7.17 -6.93
N TYR A 279 12.31 6.14 -6.13
CA TYR A 279 12.86 4.82 -6.34
C TYR A 279 11.74 3.80 -6.45
N ALA A 280 12.02 2.68 -7.10
CA ALA A 280 11.16 1.51 -7.12
C ALA A 280 12.01 0.25 -7.01
N VAL A 281 11.38 -0.85 -6.59
CA VAL A 281 11.96 -2.18 -6.73
C VAL A 281 11.49 -2.74 -8.07
N GLN A 282 12.43 -2.99 -8.97
CA GLN A 282 12.18 -3.76 -10.19
C GLN A 282 12.30 -5.24 -9.86
N VAL A 283 11.22 -5.98 -10.10
CA VAL A 283 11.12 -7.42 -9.86
C VAL A 283 11.09 -8.12 -11.20
N GLU A 284 12.16 -8.85 -11.50
CA GLU A 284 12.23 -9.81 -12.60
C GLU A 284 11.72 -11.17 -12.12
N VAL A 285 10.76 -11.74 -12.84
CA VAL A 285 10.22 -13.08 -12.60
C VAL A 285 10.44 -13.92 -13.85
N ALA A 286 11.02 -15.10 -13.66
CA ALA A 286 11.19 -16.12 -14.70
C ALA A 286 10.51 -17.41 -14.25
N LEU A 287 9.64 -17.98 -15.06
CA LEU A 287 8.95 -19.24 -14.78
C LEU A 287 9.21 -20.25 -15.89
N ASN A 288 9.43 -21.51 -15.51
CA ASN A 288 9.49 -22.65 -16.42
C ASN A 288 8.24 -23.51 -16.23
N ILE A 289 7.36 -23.50 -17.22
CA ILE A 289 6.09 -24.24 -17.22
C ILE A 289 6.22 -25.47 -18.11
N ASP A 290 5.98 -26.64 -17.52
CA ASP A 290 6.03 -27.97 -18.17
C ASP A 290 7.33 -28.28 -18.95
N ASN A 291 8.44 -27.56 -18.71
CA ASN A 291 9.65 -27.59 -19.55
C ASN A 291 9.40 -27.22 -21.02
N LYS A 292 8.28 -26.55 -21.31
CA LYS A 292 7.84 -26.19 -22.67
C LYS A 292 7.81 -24.68 -22.88
N LEU A 293 7.44 -23.93 -21.85
CA LEU A 293 7.28 -22.48 -21.93
C LEU A 293 8.12 -21.82 -20.82
N ILE A 294 9.01 -20.92 -21.21
CA ILE A 294 9.75 -20.07 -20.28
C ILE A 294 9.23 -18.65 -20.41
N VAL A 295 8.62 -18.16 -19.35
CA VAL A 295 8.05 -16.81 -19.27
C VAL A 295 8.99 -15.93 -18.47
N ASN A 296 9.41 -14.80 -19.03
CA ASN A 296 10.20 -13.78 -18.33
C ASN A 296 9.45 -12.46 -18.32
N HIS A 297 9.38 -11.80 -17.17
CA HIS A 297 8.75 -10.50 -17.04
C HIS A 297 9.42 -9.64 -15.98
N ALA A 298 9.24 -8.32 -16.09
CA ALA A 298 9.70 -7.38 -15.08
C ALA A 298 8.58 -6.41 -14.70
N VAL A 299 8.25 -6.36 -13.42
CA VAL A 299 7.27 -5.40 -12.85
C VAL A 299 7.96 -4.43 -11.90
N LEU A 300 7.34 -3.28 -11.67
CA LEU A 300 7.82 -2.28 -10.71
C LEU A 300 6.93 -2.25 -9.48
N SER A 301 7.56 -2.12 -8.31
CA SER A 301 6.84 -1.73 -7.11
C SER A 301 6.32 -0.30 -7.26
N HIS A 302 5.38 0.04 -6.39
CA HIS A 302 5.02 1.44 -6.19
C HIS A 302 6.26 2.31 -5.88
N PRO A 303 6.30 3.56 -6.39
CA PRO A 303 7.37 4.49 -6.08
C PRO A 303 7.45 4.82 -4.59
N PHE A 304 8.67 4.89 -4.07
CA PHE A 304 8.97 5.30 -2.70
C PHE A 304 10.17 6.24 -2.67
N LEU A 305 10.41 6.86 -1.51
CA LEU A 305 11.55 7.73 -1.26
C LEU A 305 12.57 7.04 -0.35
N ILE A 306 13.82 7.50 -0.37
CA ILE A 306 14.85 6.97 0.52
C ILE A 306 15.34 8.08 1.46
N ALA A 307 15.17 7.85 2.77
CA ALA A 307 15.74 8.69 3.82
C ALA A 307 17.12 8.16 4.22
N ILE A 308 18.09 9.05 4.32
CA ILE A 308 19.47 8.72 4.67
C ILE A 308 19.74 9.08 6.12
N THR A 309 19.36 10.29 6.49
CA THR A 309 19.41 10.80 7.86
C THR A 309 17.98 11.01 8.38
N ASN A 310 17.82 11.06 9.70
CA ASN A 310 16.50 11.07 10.33
C ASN A 310 15.72 12.36 10.05
N ASP A 311 16.43 13.49 9.96
CA ASP A 311 15.92 14.83 9.64
C ASP A 311 15.30 14.94 8.23
N GLN A 312 15.59 13.98 7.34
CA GLN A 312 14.99 13.96 6.00
C GLN A 312 13.56 13.42 5.99
N THR A 313 13.10 12.74 7.05
CA THR A 313 11.80 12.04 7.04
C THR A 313 10.63 13.00 6.77
N GLU A 314 10.62 14.15 7.42
CA GLU A 314 9.57 15.18 7.27
C GLU A 314 9.49 15.75 5.84
N PRO A 315 10.57 16.31 5.25
CA PRO A 315 10.51 16.82 3.88
C PRO A 315 10.19 15.74 2.84
N LEU A 316 10.61 14.49 3.07
CA LEU A 316 10.28 13.36 2.20
C LEU A 316 8.79 12.99 2.28
N LEU A 317 8.24 12.93 3.48
CA LEU A 317 6.80 12.69 3.68
C LEU A 317 5.98 13.79 3.01
N PHE A 318 6.36 15.06 3.18
CA PHE A 318 5.72 16.18 2.48
C PHE A 318 5.70 15.98 0.95
N SER A 319 6.79 15.44 0.40
CA SER A 319 6.93 15.19 -1.03
C SER A 319 6.03 14.05 -1.54
N ILE A 320 5.81 12.97 -0.76
CA ILE A 320 5.07 11.78 -1.23
C ILE A 320 3.62 11.68 -0.76
N PHE A 321 3.28 12.30 0.38
CA PHE A 321 1.99 12.07 1.05
C PHE A 321 0.80 12.46 0.16
N TRP A 322 0.86 13.66 -0.42
CA TRP A 322 -0.19 14.16 -1.32
C TRP A 322 -0.35 13.27 -2.55
N SER A 323 0.75 12.91 -3.20
CA SER A 323 0.68 12.08 -4.40
C SER A 323 0.13 10.70 -4.12
N ARG A 324 0.28 10.18 -2.90
CA ARG A 324 -0.28 8.87 -2.52
C ARG A 324 -1.80 8.89 -2.35
N MET A 325 -2.41 10.06 -2.11
CA MET A 325 -3.86 10.23 -2.00
C MET A 325 -4.56 10.46 -3.36
N LEU A 326 -3.82 10.88 -4.39
CA LEU A 326 -4.37 11.08 -5.72
C LEU A 326 -4.72 9.71 -6.34
N THR A 327 -5.99 9.54 -6.74
CA THR A 327 -6.54 8.32 -7.34
C THR A 327 -6.16 8.16 -8.81
N THR A 328 -5.56 9.17 -9.43
CA THR A 328 -5.17 9.15 -10.83
C THR A 328 -3.80 8.50 -11.04
N ASP A 329 -3.73 7.63 -12.05
CA ASP A 329 -2.52 6.92 -12.51
C ASP A 329 -1.54 7.81 -13.26
N HIS A 330 -1.58 9.13 -13.07
CA HIS A 330 -0.74 10.03 -13.84
C HIS A 330 0.72 9.86 -13.42
N THR A 331 1.43 9.11 -14.26
CA THR A 331 2.87 9.15 -14.51
C THR A 331 3.35 10.54 -14.89
N GLU A 332 2.44 11.49 -15.14
CA GLU A 332 2.78 12.89 -15.26
C GLU A 332 3.06 13.50 -13.90
N THR A 333 4.35 13.51 -13.57
CA THR A 333 4.99 14.29 -12.52
C THR A 333 4.47 15.73 -12.45
N SER A 334 3.95 16.27 -13.56
CA SER A 334 3.42 17.63 -13.70
C SER A 334 2.20 17.91 -12.80
N GLU A 335 1.24 16.98 -12.67
CA GLU A 335 0.04 17.18 -11.82
C GLU A 335 0.31 16.90 -10.34
N MET A 336 1.28 16.03 -10.05
CA MET A 336 1.68 15.67 -8.68
C MET A 336 2.16 16.87 -7.85
N PHE A 337 2.58 17.96 -8.49
CA PHE A 337 3.05 19.19 -7.85
C PHE A 337 2.17 20.41 -8.12
N ARG A 338 1.05 20.26 -8.85
CA ARG A 338 0.10 21.38 -9.02
C ARG A 338 -0.54 21.71 -7.70
N GLU A 339 -0.42 22.98 -7.29
CA GLU A 339 -1.06 23.49 -6.08
C GLU A 339 -2.59 23.42 -6.15
N SER A 340 -3.15 23.44 -7.36
CA SER A 340 -4.56 23.30 -7.67
C SER A 340 -5.07 21.86 -7.70
N SER A 341 -4.21 20.86 -7.51
CA SER A 341 -4.67 19.48 -7.37
C SER A 341 -5.56 19.37 -6.13
N THR A 342 -6.70 18.69 -6.28
CA THR A 342 -7.70 18.51 -5.24
C THR A 342 -7.92 17.04 -4.93
N ILE A 343 -8.30 16.76 -3.68
CA ILE A 343 -8.79 15.45 -3.26
C ILE A 343 -10.13 15.63 -2.53
N PRO A 344 -11.07 14.67 -2.62
CA PRO A 344 -12.27 14.68 -1.79
C PRO A 344 -11.92 14.62 -0.30
N TRP A 345 -12.68 15.33 0.54
CA TRP A 345 -12.52 15.32 1.99
C TRP A 345 -12.55 13.89 2.56
N ALA A 346 -13.38 12.99 2.02
CA ALA A 346 -13.44 11.60 2.45
C ALA A 346 -12.07 10.89 2.41
N VAL A 347 -11.27 11.16 1.37
CA VAL A 347 -9.94 10.56 1.21
C VAL A 347 -8.97 11.12 2.25
N LEU A 348 -8.93 12.46 2.40
CA LEU A 348 -8.08 13.13 3.37
C LEU A 348 -8.44 12.76 4.81
N GLN A 349 -9.74 12.68 5.10
CA GLN A 349 -10.28 12.30 6.39
C GLN A 349 -9.79 10.91 6.82
N GLN A 350 -9.84 9.92 5.92
CA GLN A 350 -9.31 8.59 6.20
C GLN A 350 -7.80 8.61 6.42
N ALA A 351 -7.07 9.32 5.56
CA ALA A 351 -5.61 9.44 5.66
C ALA A 351 -5.17 10.04 7.00
N ILE A 352 -5.81 11.15 7.42
CA ILE A 352 -5.50 11.82 8.69
C ILE A 352 -5.92 10.97 9.88
N ARG A 353 -7.10 10.32 9.82
CA ARG A 353 -7.61 9.46 10.90
C ARG A 353 -6.63 8.36 11.27
N GLN A 354 -5.96 7.79 10.27
CA GLN A 354 -5.04 6.66 10.46
C GLN A 354 -3.57 7.06 10.45
N TYR A 355 -3.24 8.33 10.23
CA TYR A 355 -1.86 8.79 10.10
C TYR A 355 -0.97 8.38 11.28
N VAL A 356 -1.39 8.70 12.50
CA VAL A 356 -0.60 8.38 13.70
C VAL A 356 -0.45 6.86 13.88
N LYS A 357 -1.54 6.11 13.66
CA LYS A 357 -1.53 4.64 13.72
C LYS A 357 -0.55 4.01 12.72
N ALA A 358 -0.48 4.57 11.51
CA ALA A 358 0.43 4.09 10.47
C ALA A 358 1.91 4.21 10.89
N GLN A 359 2.25 5.27 11.65
CA GLN A 359 3.60 5.54 12.13
C GLN A 359 3.91 4.83 13.47
N ILE A 360 2.93 4.78 14.37
CA ILE A 360 3.07 4.24 15.73
C ILE A 360 2.03 3.12 15.90
N VAL A 361 2.50 1.88 15.91
CA VAL A 361 1.64 0.68 15.98
C VAL A 361 0.74 0.69 17.22
N GLN A 362 1.22 1.24 18.34
CA GLN A 362 0.48 1.30 19.61
C GLN A 362 -0.53 2.46 19.68
N ALA A 363 -0.49 3.42 18.77
CA ALA A 363 -1.42 4.54 18.81
C ALA A 363 -2.85 4.10 18.46
N ARG A 364 -3.84 4.90 18.84
CA ARG A 364 -5.22 4.77 18.34
C ARG A 364 -5.45 5.67 17.12
N SER A 365 -6.45 5.32 16.31
CA SER A 365 -6.97 6.22 15.27
C SER A 365 -7.67 7.44 15.88
N LEU A 366 -7.85 8.49 15.07
CA LEU A 366 -8.55 9.70 15.51
C LEU A 366 -10.05 9.51 15.64
N HIS A 367 -10.58 10.03 16.74
CA HIS A 367 -12.00 10.11 17.03
C HIS A 367 -12.66 11.28 16.30
N TYR A 368 -13.99 11.24 16.28
CA TYR A 368 -14.83 12.18 15.55
C TYR A 368 -14.45 13.66 15.80
N HIS A 369 -14.40 14.10 17.06
CA HIS A 369 -14.12 15.50 17.39
C HIS A 369 -12.69 15.94 17.05
N GLU A 370 -11.73 15.02 17.08
CA GLU A 370 -10.35 15.31 16.67
C GLU A 370 -10.27 15.55 15.17
N ILE A 371 -11.03 14.79 14.39
CA ILE A 371 -11.15 14.99 12.95
C ILE A 371 -11.83 16.33 12.65
N CYS A 372 -12.91 16.68 13.34
CA CYS A 372 -13.56 18.00 13.17
C CYS A 372 -12.61 19.15 13.55
N HIS A 373 -11.74 18.97 14.54
CA HIS A 373 -10.74 19.97 14.88
C HIS A 373 -9.75 20.19 13.72
N VAL A 374 -9.22 19.11 13.14
CA VAL A 374 -8.31 19.19 11.99
C VAL A 374 -9.02 19.76 10.75
N GLN A 375 -10.27 19.36 10.52
CA GLN A 375 -11.14 19.93 9.49
C GLN A 375 -11.25 21.45 9.64
N CYS A 376 -11.54 21.94 10.85
CA CYS A 376 -11.60 23.36 11.14
C CYS A 376 -10.24 24.04 10.87
N MET A 377 -9.12 23.46 11.29
CA MET A 377 -7.79 24.01 11.01
C MET A 377 -7.49 24.14 9.51
N ILE A 378 -8.05 23.26 8.68
CA ILE A 378 -7.86 23.26 7.21
C ILE A 378 -8.82 24.24 6.54
N LEU A 379 -10.09 24.28 6.94
CA LEU A 379 -11.17 24.97 6.23
C LEU A 379 -11.53 26.34 6.81
N LEU A 380 -11.14 26.66 8.05
CA LEU A 380 -11.37 27.99 8.63
C LEU A 380 -10.81 29.14 7.76
N PRO A 381 -9.65 29.01 7.09
CA PRO A 381 -9.22 30.03 6.14
C PRO A 381 -10.22 30.32 5.00
N ARG A 382 -11.05 29.36 4.57
CA ARG A 382 -12.13 29.63 3.60
C ARG A 382 -13.18 30.55 4.21
N VAL A 383 -13.62 30.23 5.43
CA VAL A 383 -14.60 31.03 6.19
C VAL A 383 -14.09 32.45 6.42
N LEU A 384 -12.82 32.60 6.81
CA LEU A 384 -12.21 33.91 7.08
C LEU A 384 -12.00 34.77 5.81
N ARG A 385 -11.99 34.17 4.62
CA ARG A 385 -11.87 34.89 3.35
C ARG A 385 -13.20 35.47 2.87
N CYS A 386 -14.33 34.92 3.31
CA CYS A 386 -15.67 35.43 3.00
C CYS A 386 -15.87 36.81 3.62
N LYS A 387 -16.17 37.81 2.79
CA LYS A 387 -16.41 39.21 3.15
C LYS A 387 -17.89 39.53 3.32
N THR A 388 -18.77 38.77 2.69
CA THR A 388 -20.23 38.99 2.75
C THR A 388 -20.95 37.79 3.34
N ASN A 389 -22.21 38.00 3.77
CA ASN A 389 -23.04 36.91 4.26
C ASN A 389 -23.40 35.94 3.13
N GLU A 390 -23.63 36.43 1.91
CA GLU A 390 -23.92 35.61 0.72
C GLU A 390 -22.78 34.63 0.41
N GLU A 391 -21.53 35.09 0.51
CA GLU A 391 -20.35 34.25 0.34
C GLU A 391 -20.27 33.16 1.43
N LEU A 392 -20.66 33.49 2.67
CA LEU A 392 -20.73 32.52 3.76
C LEU A 392 -21.85 31.50 3.55
N GLU A 393 -23.02 31.89 3.04
CA GLU A 393 -24.11 30.94 2.72
C GLU A 393 -23.69 29.98 1.62
N SER A 394 -23.07 30.51 0.56
CA SER A 394 -22.57 29.69 -0.54
C SER A 394 -21.52 28.69 -0.05
N LEU A 395 -20.61 29.11 0.83
CA LEU A 395 -19.62 28.21 1.43
C LEU A 395 -20.27 27.18 2.35
N GLU A 396 -21.25 27.57 3.16
CA GLU A 396 -21.98 26.64 4.03
C GLU A 396 -22.70 25.55 3.23
N LEU A 397 -23.37 25.94 2.13
CA LEU A 397 -23.98 25.00 1.19
C LEU A 397 -22.96 24.08 0.52
N GLU A 398 -21.80 24.60 0.10
CA GLU A 398 -20.72 23.79 -0.47
C GLU A 398 -20.18 22.75 0.54
N LEU A 399 -20.05 23.15 1.81
CA LEU A 399 -19.48 22.31 2.85
C LEU A 399 -20.46 21.31 3.44
N TYR A 400 -21.75 21.63 3.57
CA TYR A 400 -22.72 20.80 4.29
C TYR A 400 -23.96 20.41 3.47
N GLY A 401 -24.24 21.10 2.36
CA GLY A 401 -25.44 20.88 1.55
C GLY A 401 -26.72 21.50 2.13
N ASP A 402 -26.64 22.18 3.27
CA ASP A 402 -27.76 22.84 3.95
C ASP A 402 -27.31 24.12 4.69
N LEU A 403 -28.27 25.00 4.97
CA LEU A 403 -28.06 26.24 5.72
C LEU A 403 -28.63 26.08 7.13
N LYS A 404 -27.76 26.10 8.14
CA LYS A 404 -28.16 26.08 9.57
C LYS A 404 -27.70 27.32 10.32
N CYS A 405 -26.72 28.05 9.81
CA CYS A 405 -26.30 29.31 10.43
C CYS A 405 -27.41 30.36 10.27
N ILE A 406 -27.80 30.98 11.39
CA ILE A 406 -28.87 31.97 11.47
C ILE A 406 -28.32 33.34 11.02
N ASP A 407 -29.13 34.11 10.30
CA ASP A 407 -28.80 35.47 9.89
C ASP A 407 -28.48 36.38 11.10
N GLY A 408 -27.25 36.89 11.14
CA GLY A 408 -26.79 37.77 12.21
C GLY A 408 -25.30 38.11 12.12
N LYS A 409 -24.86 39.07 12.95
CA LYS A 409 -23.47 39.59 12.97
C LYS A 409 -22.39 38.57 13.35
N GLU A 410 -22.76 37.34 13.69
CA GLU A 410 -21.85 36.30 14.19
C GLU A 410 -21.77 35.08 13.25
N ARG A 411 -22.13 35.20 11.98
CA ARG A 411 -22.20 34.07 11.05
C ARG A 411 -20.86 33.34 10.85
N HIS A 412 -19.73 34.07 10.81
CA HIS A 412 -18.40 33.47 10.82
C HIS A 412 -18.15 32.58 12.05
N VAL A 413 -18.66 32.99 13.22
CA VAL A 413 -18.52 32.24 14.48
C VAL A 413 -19.37 30.98 14.44
N GLN A 414 -20.59 31.07 13.94
CA GLN A 414 -21.48 29.92 13.79
C GLN A 414 -20.92 28.88 12.82
N LEU A 415 -20.42 29.30 11.66
CA LEU A 415 -19.84 28.39 10.67
C LEU A 415 -18.54 27.75 11.18
N ARG A 416 -17.71 28.49 11.93
CA ARG A 416 -16.55 27.94 12.65
C ARG A 416 -16.97 26.89 13.68
N ASP A 417 -17.97 27.19 14.51
CA ASP A 417 -18.48 26.26 15.51
C ASP A 417 -19.05 24.99 14.85
N ARG A 418 -19.68 25.14 13.68
CA ARG A 418 -20.15 24.01 12.87
C ARG A 418 -18.99 23.16 12.34
N LEU A 419 -17.90 23.77 11.84
CA LEU A 419 -16.68 23.05 11.44
C LEU A 419 -16.07 22.20 12.56
N LEU A 420 -16.27 22.58 13.83
CA LEU A 420 -15.79 21.85 15.00
C LEU A 420 -16.76 20.75 15.47
N ALA A 421 -18.01 20.78 15.03
CA ALA A 421 -19.08 19.94 15.54
C ALA A 421 -19.63 18.95 14.50
N GLU A 422 -19.65 19.31 13.22
CA GLU A 422 -20.20 18.53 12.12
C GLU A 422 -19.10 18.26 11.07
N LEU A 423 -19.15 17.07 10.45
CA LEU A 423 -18.27 16.77 9.32
C LEU A 423 -18.81 17.41 8.05
N VAL A 424 -17.92 17.97 7.23
CA VAL A 424 -18.27 18.46 5.88
C VAL A 424 -18.58 17.29 4.95
N LEU A 425 -19.19 17.59 3.80
CA LEU A 425 -19.56 16.61 2.79
C LEU A 425 -18.34 15.78 2.35
N PRO A 426 -18.49 14.45 2.17
CA PRO A 426 -17.41 13.58 1.71
C PRO A 426 -16.77 14.03 0.38
N SER A 427 -17.57 14.67 -0.48
CA SER A 427 -17.18 15.17 -1.80
C SER A 427 -16.52 16.55 -1.79
N THR A 428 -16.47 17.26 -0.64
CA THR A 428 -15.86 18.59 -0.56
C THR A 428 -14.41 18.53 -1.06
N PRO A 429 -14.03 19.30 -2.11
CA PRO A 429 -12.69 19.27 -2.65
C PRO A 429 -11.73 20.01 -1.73
N ILE A 430 -10.60 19.39 -1.40
CA ILE A 430 -9.51 19.99 -0.62
C ILE A 430 -8.32 20.21 -1.53
N GLU A 431 -7.82 21.43 -1.61
CA GLU A 431 -6.64 21.75 -2.42
C GLU A 431 -5.35 21.40 -1.69
N ARG A 432 -4.32 21.03 -2.46
CA ARG A 432 -2.98 20.75 -1.92
C ARG A 432 -2.48 21.89 -1.04
N ARG A 433 -2.64 23.13 -1.49
CA ARG A 433 -2.17 24.31 -0.74
C ARG A 433 -2.83 24.45 0.62
N GLU A 434 -4.11 24.11 0.76
CA GLU A 434 -4.86 24.27 2.01
C GLU A 434 -4.36 23.30 3.08
N PHE A 435 -4.08 22.06 2.68
CA PHE A 435 -3.60 21.04 3.60
C PHE A 435 -2.09 21.13 3.82
N MET A 436 -1.30 21.17 2.73
CA MET A 436 0.16 21.02 2.78
C MET A 436 0.89 22.32 3.10
N MET A 437 0.44 23.46 2.56
CA MET A 437 1.22 24.72 2.56
C MET A 437 0.59 25.86 3.38
N GLY A 438 -0.71 25.77 3.66
CA GLY A 438 -1.45 26.82 4.33
C GLY A 438 -0.97 27.02 5.76
N ASN A 439 -0.75 28.28 6.14
CA ASN A 439 -0.44 28.67 7.51
C ASN A 439 -1.48 28.08 8.46
N ILE A 440 -0.98 27.50 9.55
CA ILE A 440 -1.84 26.86 10.54
C ILE A 440 -2.60 27.94 11.29
N VAL A 441 -3.92 27.84 11.29
CA VAL A 441 -4.73 28.62 12.23
C VAL A 441 -4.51 28.05 13.63
N PRO A 442 -4.03 28.86 14.61
CA PRO A 442 -3.73 28.37 15.94
C PRO A 442 -4.94 27.67 16.59
N ALA A 443 -4.70 26.60 17.35
CA ALA A 443 -5.76 25.88 18.05
C ALA A 443 -6.61 26.79 18.95
N SER A 444 -6.02 27.86 19.50
CA SER A 444 -6.72 28.88 20.30
C SER A 444 -7.77 29.69 19.52
N THR A 445 -7.62 29.78 18.20
CA THR A 445 -8.63 30.39 17.30
C THR A 445 -9.76 29.41 16.99
N CYS A 446 -9.53 28.10 17.20
CA CYS A 446 -10.47 26.99 16.99
C CYS A 446 -11.14 26.48 18.28
N THR A 447 -10.99 27.13 19.44
CA THR A 447 -11.56 26.62 20.70
C THR A 447 -12.89 27.28 21.10
N ARG A 448 -13.94 26.45 21.27
CA ARG A 448 -14.95 26.63 22.34
C ARG A 448 -14.30 26.30 23.68
N ARG A 449 -14.69 26.97 24.77
CA ARG A 449 -14.16 26.84 26.15
C ARG A 449 -14.03 25.41 26.75
N GLN A 450 -14.39 24.35 26.04
CA GLN A 450 -14.39 22.96 26.52
C GLN A 450 -13.29 22.06 25.93
N CYS A 451 -12.56 22.50 24.91
CA CYS A 451 -11.41 21.75 24.40
C CYS A 451 -10.14 22.19 25.14
N GLN A 452 -9.86 21.61 26.31
CA GLN A 452 -8.56 21.75 27.00
C GLN A 452 -7.49 20.96 26.24
N TRP A 453 -7.16 21.39 25.04
CA TRP A 453 -5.91 21.01 24.39
C TRP A 453 -4.84 21.98 24.90
N GLY A 454 -3.82 21.46 25.58
CA GLY A 454 -2.71 22.27 26.08
C GLY A 454 -2.13 23.11 24.95
N VAL A 455 -2.43 24.41 24.96
CA VAL A 455 -1.85 25.39 24.04
C VAL A 455 -0.37 25.52 24.41
N VAL A 456 0.51 24.86 23.67
CA VAL A 456 1.92 25.24 23.70
C VAL A 456 2.03 26.56 22.98
N LYS A 457 2.43 27.61 23.70
CA LYS A 457 2.92 28.86 23.10
C LYS A 457 4.05 28.50 22.14
N SER A 458 3.73 28.47 20.85
CA SER A 458 4.67 28.38 19.74
C SER A 458 5.51 29.65 19.69
N GLN A 459 6.51 29.77 20.56
CA GLN A 459 7.53 30.82 20.46
C GLN A 459 8.80 30.34 19.72
N SER A 460 8.93 29.04 19.40
CA SER A 460 10.13 28.48 18.73
C SER A 460 9.95 28.04 17.27
N LEU A 461 8.73 27.99 16.72
CA LEU A 461 8.50 27.64 15.31
C LEU A 461 8.95 28.72 14.32
N ASN A 462 9.48 29.85 14.81
CA ASN A 462 9.85 30.95 13.94
C ASN A 462 11.17 30.76 13.19
N HIS A 463 12.07 29.85 13.56
CA HIS A 463 13.43 29.90 12.98
C HIS A 463 14.01 28.66 12.31
N HIS A 464 13.45 27.45 12.42
CA HIS A 464 13.97 26.31 11.65
C HIS A 464 12.80 25.53 11.00
N THR A 465 12.67 25.73 9.68
CA THR A 465 11.97 24.87 8.69
C THR A 465 11.04 23.78 9.27
N GLY A 466 9.72 23.98 9.23
CA GLY A 466 8.78 22.90 9.57
C GLY A 466 7.49 23.01 8.76
N TYR A 467 7.14 21.98 8.00
CA TYR A 467 6.04 22.05 7.05
C TYR A 467 4.68 22.08 7.78
N ALA A 468 3.70 22.85 7.27
CA ALA A 468 2.40 23.06 7.92
C ALA A 468 1.63 21.76 8.22
N ILE A 469 1.86 20.71 7.44
CA ILE A 469 1.30 19.38 7.67
C ILE A 469 1.75 18.77 9.01
N PHE A 470 3.02 18.94 9.41
CA PHE A 470 3.55 18.33 10.63
C PHE A 470 3.09 19.04 11.88
N ALA A 471 2.98 20.36 11.85
CA ALA A 471 2.38 21.05 12.99
C ALA A 471 0.85 20.75 13.11
N LYS A 472 0.15 20.42 12.02
CA LYS A 472 -1.22 19.85 12.08
C LYS A 472 -1.21 18.44 12.70
N PHE A 473 -0.23 17.58 12.38
CA PHE A 473 -0.11 16.24 12.98
C PHE A 473 0.48 16.20 14.41
N HIS A 474 1.30 17.19 14.79
CA HIS A 474 1.87 17.28 16.14
C HIS A 474 0.82 17.60 17.20
N VAL A 475 -0.18 18.42 16.86
CA VAL A 475 -1.36 18.65 17.71
C VAL A 475 -2.11 17.33 17.97
N ILE A 476 -2.08 16.42 17.00
CA ILE A 476 -2.78 15.13 17.01
C ILE A 476 -2.01 14.05 17.79
N LEU A 477 -0.67 14.07 17.78
CA LEU A 477 0.16 13.04 18.43
C LEU A 477 -0.04 12.98 19.97
N ARG A 478 -0.27 14.12 20.63
CA ARG A 478 -0.43 14.17 22.09
C ARG A 478 -1.76 13.58 22.59
N SER A 479 -2.74 13.38 21.72
CA SER A 479 -4.08 12.91 22.10
C SER A 479 -4.28 11.40 21.94
N THR A 480 -3.39 10.75 21.19
CA THR A 480 -3.57 9.38 20.66
C THR A 480 -2.72 8.31 21.33
N VAL A 481 -1.83 8.70 22.24
CA VAL A 481 -0.97 7.78 23.01
C VAL A 481 -1.41 7.79 24.49
N PRO A 482 -1.89 6.68 25.06
CA PRO A 482 -2.21 6.61 26.49
C PRO A 482 -0.94 6.82 27.33
N SER A 483 -0.97 7.78 28.26
CA SER A 483 0.10 8.11 29.22
C SER A 483 1.48 8.43 28.61
N ALA A 484 1.60 9.56 27.91
CA ALA A 484 2.88 10.25 27.85
C ALA A 484 3.08 11.03 29.17
N PRO A 485 4.17 10.82 29.93
CA PRO A 485 4.47 11.71 31.06
C PRO A 485 4.65 13.14 30.54
N THR A 486 4.38 14.13 31.39
CA THR A 486 4.73 15.54 31.15
C THR A 486 6.25 15.65 31.01
N VAL A 487 6.75 15.48 29.78
CA VAL A 487 8.13 15.78 29.41
C VAL A 487 8.12 17.22 28.89
N ASP A 488 8.96 18.04 29.52
CA ASP A 488 9.19 19.42 29.10
C ASP A 488 9.48 19.49 27.61
N ALA A 489 8.85 20.46 26.95
CA ALA A 489 8.66 20.56 25.51
C ALA A 489 9.93 20.96 24.72
N GLN A 490 11.09 20.42 25.08
CA GLN A 490 12.34 20.66 24.35
C GLN A 490 12.98 19.40 23.74
N ASP A 491 12.60 18.20 24.17
CA ASP A 491 13.07 16.95 23.56
C ASP A 491 11.91 15.96 23.37
N ASP A 492 11.91 15.26 22.24
CA ASP A 492 11.21 13.99 22.00
C ASP A 492 9.67 13.93 22.01
N VAL A 493 9.03 14.29 20.88
CA VAL A 493 7.73 13.67 20.45
C VAL A 493 7.69 13.28 18.95
N MET A 494 8.76 13.51 18.17
CA MET A 494 9.00 12.78 16.90
C MET A 494 9.96 11.60 17.07
N VAL A 495 10.19 11.19 18.32
CA VAL A 495 11.17 10.18 18.71
C VAL A 495 10.47 9.07 19.48
N GLN A 496 9.90 8.11 18.75
CA GLN A 496 10.03 6.71 19.14
C GLN A 496 10.93 6.02 18.13
N ASN A 497 12.20 6.41 18.19
CA ASN A 497 13.38 5.61 17.86
C ASN A 497 14.58 6.37 18.47
N GLY A 498 14.59 6.47 19.80
CA GLY A 498 15.62 7.12 20.58
C GLY A 498 16.65 6.11 21.08
N CYS A 499 17.89 6.25 20.60
CA CYS A 499 19.08 5.63 21.15
C CYS A 499 19.60 6.54 22.27
N GLY A 500 19.47 6.12 23.53
CA GLY A 500 20.18 6.75 24.64
C GLY A 500 21.66 6.41 24.58
N THR A 501 22.51 7.34 24.13
CA THR A 501 23.96 7.24 24.32
C THR A 501 24.27 7.89 25.65
N ARG A 502 24.53 7.08 26.68
CA ARG A 502 24.95 7.53 28.00
C ARG A 502 26.40 8.00 27.90
N VAL A 503 26.63 9.32 27.85
CA VAL A 503 27.97 9.89 28.07
C VAL A 503 28.26 9.76 29.56
N GLN A 504 29.23 8.92 29.93
CA GLN A 504 29.79 8.92 31.28
C GLN A 504 30.60 10.20 31.47
N LEU A 505 30.11 11.10 32.33
CA LEU A 505 30.92 12.13 32.94
C LEU A 505 31.73 11.48 34.07
N SER A 506 33.03 11.35 33.87
CA SER A 506 33.97 10.99 34.93
C SER A 506 34.17 12.20 35.86
N SER A 507 33.51 12.19 37.01
CA SER A 507 33.87 13.05 38.13
C SER A 507 34.91 12.34 38.99
N ASN A 508 36.17 12.78 38.90
CA ASN A 508 37.17 12.59 39.94
C ASN A 508 36.71 13.31 41.21
N PRO A 509 36.79 12.69 42.38
CA PRO A 509 37.11 13.41 43.61
C PRO A 509 38.53 13.06 44.04
N GLN A 510 39.24 14.10 44.44
CA GLN A 510 40.48 14.02 45.19
C GLN A 510 40.26 13.31 46.54
N LEU A 511 41.36 12.71 47.01
CA LEU A 511 41.64 12.03 48.28
C LEU A 511 41.26 10.56 48.37
#